data_AF-A0A453FW27-F1
#
_entry.id   AF-A0A453FW27-F1
#
_cell.length_a   1.000
_cell.length_b   1.000
_cell.length_c   1.000
_cell.angle_alpha   90.00
_cell.angle_beta   90.00
_cell.angle_gamma   90.00
#
_symmetry.space_group_name_H-M   'P 1'
#
loop_
_entity.id
_entity.type
_entity.pdbx_description
1 polymer ?
#
loop_
_entity_poly.entity_id
_entity_poly.type
_entity_poly.pdbx_seq_one_letter_code
_entity_poly.pdbx_strand_id
1 'polypeptide(L)' 'MSGGDHIHSGTVVGKLEGEREMTLGFVDLLRDDFIEKDRARGIFFSANLVRNE' A
#
# COMPACT_ATOMS: atom_id res chain seq x y z
N MET A 1 -4.70 -9.72 9.48
CA MET A 1 -3.46 -9.83 8.67
C MET A 1 -2.44 -10.71 9.40
N SER A 2 -1.42 -11.24 8.71
CA SER A 2 -0.43 -12.19 9.25
C SER A 2 0.67 -11.58 10.12
N GLY A 3 0.96 -10.27 9.98
CA GLY A 3 1.87 -9.52 10.86
C GLY A 3 3.36 -9.68 10.54
N GLY A 4 3.79 -9.31 9.32
CA GLY A 4 5.21 -9.29 8.94
C GLY A 4 5.84 -7.90 9.06
N ASP A 5 7.09 -7.84 9.50
CA ASP A 5 7.80 -6.58 9.74
C ASP A 5 8.34 -5.91 8.46
N HIS A 6 8.68 -6.72 7.44
CA HIS A 6 9.18 -6.24 6.14
C HIS A 6 8.54 -7.01 4.99
N ILE A 7 8.24 -6.29 3.90
CA ILE A 7 7.76 -6.85 2.63
C ILE A 7 8.36 -6.07 1.46
N HIS A 8 8.65 -6.76 0.36
CA HIS A 8 9.17 -6.11 -0.84
C HIS A 8 8.02 -5.41 -1.60
N SER A 9 8.16 -4.11 -1.87
CA SER A 9 7.14 -3.27 -2.53
C SER A 9 7.53 -2.81 -3.94
N GLY A 10 8.56 -3.40 -4.54
CA GLY A 10 9.04 -3.00 -5.86
C GLY A 10 9.91 -1.74 -5.86
N THR A 11 10.43 -1.39 -7.03
CA THR A 11 11.37 -0.26 -7.20
C THR A 11 10.95 0.74 -8.27
N VAL A 12 9.87 0.46 -9.02
CA VAL A 12 9.36 1.23 -10.18
C VAL A 12 10.32 1.27 -11.37
N VAL A 13 11.59 1.62 -11.14
CA VAL A 13 12.63 1.80 -12.17
C VAL A 13 13.58 0.59 -12.29
N GLY A 14 13.31 -0.49 -11.55
CA GLY A 14 14.13 -1.70 -11.57
C GLY A 14 13.80 -2.64 -12.73
N LYS A 15 14.37 -3.85 -12.66
CA LYS A 15 14.15 -4.89 -13.67
C LYS A 15 12.72 -5.46 -13.63
N LEU A 16 12.12 -5.49 -12.46
CA LEU A 16 10.79 -6.06 -12.25
C LEU A 16 9.73 -4.97 -12.43
N GLU A 17 8.57 -5.38 -12.92
CA GLU A 17 7.42 -4.52 -13.17
C GLU A 17 6.96 -3.81 -11.88
N GLY A 18 6.47 -2.58 -12.04
CA GLY A 18 5.98 -1.75 -10.94
C GLY A 18 5.55 -0.38 -11.45
N GLU A 19 4.27 -0.22 -11.76
CA GLU A 19 3.69 1.09 -12.06
C GLU A 19 3.77 2.00 -10.81
N ARG A 20 4.08 3.28 -11.01
CA ARG A 20 4.43 4.20 -9.93
C ARG A 20 3.25 4.47 -8.99
N GLU A 21 2.08 4.81 -9.51
CA GLU A 21 0.94 5.20 -8.69
C GLU A 21 0.37 4.01 -7.91
N MET A 22 0.32 2.82 -8.51
CA MET A 22 -0.04 1.59 -7.81
C MET A 22 0.99 1.23 -6.73
N THR A 23 2.28 1.40 -7.00
CA THR A 23 3.35 1.15 -6.02
C THR A 23 3.22 2.07 -4.80
N LEU A 24 2.92 3.36 -5.03
CA LEU A 24 2.68 4.31 -3.93
C LEU A 24 1.46 3.92 -3.11
N GLY A 25 0.34 3.56 -3.75
CA GLY A 25 -0.84 3.06 -3.04
C GLY A 25 -0.54 1.81 -2.19
N PHE A 26 0.27 0.88 -2.69
CA PHE A 26 0.69 -0.30 -1.92
C PHE A 26 1.59 0.07 -0.72
N VAL A 27 2.49 1.04 -0.87
CA VAL A 27 3.32 1.53 0.24
C VAL A 27 2.48 2.22 1.31
N ASP A 28 1.50 3.04 0.92
CA ASP A 28 0.58 3.71 1.85
C ASP A 28 -0.19 2.66 2.69
N LEU A 29 -0.72 1.61 2.03
CA LEU A 29 -1.44 0.51 2.71
C LEU A 29 -0.58 -0.30 3.70
N LEU A 30 0.74 -0.30 3.55
CA LEU A 30 1.65 -1.03 4.44
C LEU A 30 2.12 -0.21 5.64
N ARG A 31 1.98 1.12 5.59
CA ARG A 31 2.64 2.03 6.52
C ARG A 31 1.71 2.92 7.31
N ASP A 32 0.56 3.26 6.74
CA ASP A 32 -0.32 4.26 7.32
C ASP A 32 -1.49 3.62 8.07
N ASP A 33 -1.91 4.24 9.16
CA ASP A 33 -3.01 3.74 9.98
C ASP A 33 -4.37 3.90 9.31
N PHE A 34 -4.52 4.91 8.45
CA PHE A 34 -5.74 5.17 7.69
C PHE A 34 -5.41 5.68 6.29
N ILE A 35 -6.05 5.08 5.29
CA ILE A 35 -5.88 5.41 3.87
C ILE A 35 -7.26 5.63 3.27
N GLU A 36 -7.47 6.78 2.62
CA GLU A 36 -8.71 7.04 1.88
C GLU A 36 -8.76 6.32 0.53
N LYS A 37 -9.97 6.10 0.01
CA LYS A 37 -10.16 5.61 -1.36
C LYS A 37 -9.51 6.56 -2.37
N ASP A 38 -8.57 6.03 -3.16
CA ASP A 38 -7.96 6.71 -4.29
C ASP A 38 -7.79 5.75 -5.47
N ARG A 39 -8.63 5.90 -6.50
CA ARG A 39 -8.57 5.05 -7.71
C ARG A 39 -7.35 5.33 -8.58
N ALA A 40 -6.74 6.50 -8.49
CA ALA A 40 -5.52 6.80 -9.25
C ALA A 40 -4.33 5.97 -8.72
N ARG A 41 -4.34 5.67 -7.42
CA ARG A 41 -3.35 4.80 -6.75
C ARG A 41 -3.80 3.34 -6.59
N GLY A 42 -4.87 2.93 -7.26
CA GLY A 42 -5.39 1.57 -7.18
C GLY A 42 -6.08 1.21 -5.85
N ILE A 43 -6.41 2.18 -5.01
CA ILE A 43 -7.11 1.99 -3.73
C ILE A 43 -8.62 2.13 -3.96
N PHE A 44 -9.35 1.01 -3.93
CA PHE A 44 -10.78 0.99 -4.24
C PHE A 44 -11.69 1.31 -3.04
N PHE A 45 -11.18 1.08 -1.84
CA PHE A 45 -11.89 1.24 -0.57
C PHE A 45 -10.96 1.94 0.43
N SER A 46 -11.53 2.76 1.31
CA SER A 46 -10.75 3.29 2.44
C SER A 46 -10.35 2.14 3.37
N ALA A 47 -9.14 2.19 3.90
CA ALA A 47 -8.60 1.20 4.81
C ALA A 47 -8.31 1.86 6.16
N ASN A 48 -8.72 1.20 7.24
CA ASN A 48 -8.38 1.58 8.61
C ASN A 48 -7.69 0.39 9.27
N LEU A 49 -6.43 0.57 9.67
CA LEU A 49 -5.61 -0.44 10.33
C LEU A 49 -5.76 -0.39 11.86
N VAL A 50 -6.33 0.71 12.40
CA VAL A 50 -6.49 0.90 13.84
C VAL A 50 -7.22 -0.30 14.44
N ARG A 51 -6.53 -0.95 15.39
CA ARG A 51 -7.12 -2.01 16.19
C ARG A 51 -8.16 -1.36 17.09
N ASN A 52 -9.40 -1.86 17.06
CA ASN A 52 -10.33 -1.55 18.14
C ASN A 52 -9.66 -2.02 19.43
N GLU A 53 -9.31 -1.08 20.30
CA GLU A 53 -9.11 -1.34 21.73
C GLU A 53 -10.47 -1.65 22.37
#